data_AF-A0A673K8H1-F1
#
_entry.id   AF-A0A673K8H1-F1
#
_cell.length_a   1.000
_cell.length_b   1.000
_cell.length_c   1.000
_cell.angle_alpha   90.00
_cell.angle_beta   90.00
_cell.angle_gamma   90.00
#
_symmetry.space_group_name_H-M   'P 1'
#
loop_
_entity.id
_entity.type
_entity.pdbx_description
1 polymer ?
#
loop_
_entity_poly.entity_id
_entity_poly.type
_entity_poly.pdbx_seq_one_letter_code
_entity_poly.pdbx_strand_id
1 'polypeptide(L)'
;MTIISLLLLSSLLPHLTFTSETDLNGREAKPHSRPYMVSIQIFGKHDCSGFLISDEFVLTAGDSGGPLVCGDTAVGVVSFRDINLCNSPEHPNVYTKISAYLPWIHQIIRNLEIIEEKKIFFS
;
A
#
# COMPACT_ATOMS: atom_id res chain seq x y z
N MET A 1 3.44 34.14 44.75
CA MET A 1 2.21 33.34 44.51
C MET A 1 1.77 33.29 43.05
N THR A 2 2.20 34.22 42.18
CA THR A 2 1.82 34.25 40.75
C THR A 2 2.61 33.26 39.87
N ILE A 3 3.87 32.98 40.21
CA ILE A 3 4.74 32.09 39.42
C ILE A 3 4.25 30.63 39.44
N ILE A 4 3.76 30.15 40.59
CA ILE A 4 3.24 28.79 40.71
C ILE A 4 1.95 28.61 39.90
N SER A 5 1.07 29.63 39.87
CA SER A 5 -0.14 29.61 39.03
C SER A 5 0.18 29.61 37.54
N LEU A 6 1.21 30.33 37.10
CA LEU A 6 1.67 30.32 35.70
C LEU A 6 2.24 28.96 35.28
N LEU A 7 3.01 28.32 36.16
CA LEU A 7 3.58 26.99 35.91
C LEU A 7 2.48 25.92 35.82
N LEU A 8 1.49 25.96 36.72
CA LEU A 8 0.33 25.06 36.65
C LEU A 8 -0.48 25.27 35.36
N LEU A 9 -0.71 26.51 34.94
CA LEU A 9 -1.43 26.78 33.69
C LEU A 9 -0.68 26.25 32.47
N SER A 10 0.66 26.35 32.45
CA SER A 10 1.49 25.80 31.37
C SER A 10 1.48 24.26 31.31
N SER A 11 1.32 23.59 32.46
CA SER A 11 1.22 22.11 32.51
C SER A 11 -0.13 21.56 32.06
N LEU A 12 -1.20 22.38 32.05
CA LEU A 12 -2.52 21.97 31.54
C LEU A 12 -2.71 22.22 30.03
N LEU A 13 -1.88 23.08 29.41
CA LEU A 13 -1.89 23.33 27.96
C LEU A 13 -1.69 22.08 27.07
N PRO A 14 -0.78 21.12 27.38
CA PRO A 14 -0.58 19.95 26.53
C PRO A 14 -1.75 18.95 26.54
N HIS A 15 -2.74 19.11 27.43
CA HIS A 15 -3.92 18.22 27.48
C HIS A 15 -5.10 18.73 26.65
N LEU A 16 -5.09 20.00 26.25
CA LEU A 16 -6.14 20.63 25.43
C LEU A 16 -5.83 20.62 23.93
N THR A 17 -4.60 20.26 23.55
CA THR A 17 -4.12 20.23 22.16
C THR A 17 -3.82 18.81 21.69
N PHE A 18 -4.65 17.85 22.07
CA PHE A 18 -4.76 16.60 21.33
C PHE A 18 -5.84 16.75 20.27
N THR A 19 -5.59 17.61 19.29
CA THR A 19 -6.28 17.50 18.00
C THR A 19 -5.54 16.42 17.23
N SER A 20 -6.19 15.27 17.04
CA SER A 20 -5.81 14.33 16.00
C SER A 20 -5.83 15.08 14.67
N GLU A 21 -4.67 15.57 14.23
CA GLU A 21 -4.48 16.08 12.88
C GLU A 21 -4.71 14.90 11.91
N THR A 22 -5.89 14.87 11.30
CA THR A 22 -6.06 14.24 10.00
C THR A 22 -5.22 15.04 9.01
N ASP A 23 -3.99 14.59 8.80
CA ASP A 23 -2.96 15.23 7.98
C ASP A 23 -3.26 15.02 6.48
N LEU A 24 -3.87 16.03 5.86
CA LEU A 24 -4.18 16.10 4.43
C LEU A 24 -2.95 16.45 3.56
N ASN A 25 -1.80 16.77 4.16
CA ASN A 25 -0.62 17.26 3.44
C ASN A 25 0.44 16.17 3.18
N GLY A 26 0.30 15.00 3.79
CA GLY A 26 1.27 13.92 3.66
C GLY A 26 2.58 14.24 4.38
N ARG A 27 3.07 13.31 5.19
CA ARG A 27 4.37 13.46 5.85
C ARG A 27 5.48 13.06 4.89
N GLU A 28 6.57 13.83 4.90
CA GLU A 28 7.79 13.42 4.23
C GLU A 28 8.19 12.02 4.72
N ALA A 29 8.33 11.09 3.77
CA ALA A 29 8.73 9.74 4.10
C ALA A 29 10.15 9.78 4.66
N LYS A 30 10.41 9.02 5.73
CA LYS A 30 11.77 8.84 6.23
C LYS A 30 12.69 8.43 5.05
N PRO A 31 13.88 9.03 4.90
CA PRO A 31 14.78 8.68 3.81
C PRO A 31 14.96 7.16 3.68
N HIS A 32 14.85 6.66 2.44
CA HIS A 32 14.94 5.24 2.08
C HIS A 32 13.92 4.28 2.73
N SER A 33 12.91 4.79 3.45
CA SER A 33 11.87 3.94 4.06
C SER A 33 10.85 3.38 3.06
N ARG A 34 10.84 3.89 1.82
CA ARG A 34 9.95 3.46 0.74
C ARG A 34 10.74 3.16 -0.54
N PRO A 35 11.61 2.12 -0.53
CA PRO A 35 12.57 1.88 -1.61
C PRO A 35 11.93 1.57 -2.97
N TYR A 36 10.69 1.07 -2.98
CA TYR A 36 9.98 0.70 -4.21
C TYR A 36 8.97 1.75 -4.67
N MET A 37 8.67 2.77 -3.85
CA MET A 37 7.68 3.79 -4.20
C MET A 37 8.30 4.78 -5.19
N VAL A 38 7.69 4.94 -6.36
CA VAL A 38 8.19 5.82 -7.42
C VAL A 38 7.18 6.86 -7.84
N SER A 39 7.70 8.02 -8.24
CA SER A 39 6.97 9.12 -8.85
C SER A 39 7.13 9.03 -10.36
N ILE A 40 6.05 8.65 -11.06
CA ILE A 40 6.00 8.65 -12.52
C ILE A 40 5.90 10.10 -12.97
N GLN A 41 6.73 10.50 -13.93
CA GLN A 41 6.80 11.85 -14.44
C GLN A 41 6.54 11.87 -15.95
N ILE A 42 5.61 12.71 -16.38
CA ILE A 42 5.29 12.97 -17.79
C ILE A 42 5.65 14.43 -18.06
N PHE A 43 6.49 14.70 -19.07
CA PHE A 43 7.01 16.05 -19.38
C PHE A 43 7.70 16.74 -18.18
N GLY A 44 8.39 15.98 -17.33
CA GLY A 44 9.05 16.51 -16.12
C GLY A 44 8.10 16.95 -15.02
N LYS A 45 6.80 16.67 -15.17
CA LYS A 45 5.77 16.87 -14.14
C LYS A 45 5.35 15.52 -13.58
N HIS A 46 5.20 15.45 -12.26
CA HIS A 46 4.61 14.29 -11.62
C HIS A 46 3.20 14.01 -12.17
N ASP A 47 2.98 12.78 -12.62
CA ASP A 47 1.70 12.29 -13.08
C ASP A 47 1.05 11.44 -11.98
N CYS A 48 1.65 10.27 -11.70
CA CYS A 48 1.11 9.32 -10.72
C CYS A 48 2.19 8.59 -9.92
N SER A 49 1.78 7.97 -8.81
CA SER A 49 2.63 7.08 -8.02
C SER A 49 2.61 5.65 -8.57
N GLY A 50 3.73 4.96 -8.50
CA GLY A 50 3.88 3.55 -8.90
C GLY A 50 4.78 2.77 -7.94
N PHE A 51 4.97 1.49 -8.23
CA PHE A 51 5.88 0.61 -7.49
C PHE A 51 6.90 -0.01 -8.44
N LEU A 52 8.19 0.12 -8.14
CA LEU A 52 9.24 -0.65 -8.82
C LEU A 52 9.07 -2.13 -8.50
N ILE A 53 8.93 -2.94 -9.54
CA ILE A 53 9.00 -4.40 -9.44
C ILE A 53 10.30 -4.96 -10.00
N SER A 54 10.97 -4.23 -10.87
CA SER A 54 12.35 -4.47 -11.31
C SER A 54 13.00 -3.16 -11.74
N ASP A 55 14.26 -3.23 -12.16
CA ASP A 55 15.00 -2.07 -12.69
C ASP A 55 14.39 -1.49 -13.99
N GLU A 56 13.54 -2.26 -14.67
CA GLU A 56 12.96 -1.91 -15.96
C GLU A 56 11.44 -1.73 -15.90
N PHE A 57 10.78 -2.22 -14.85
CA PHE A 57 9.32 -2.27 -14.78
C PHE A 57 8.78 -1.58 -13.52
N VAL A 58 7.84 -0.67 -13.75
CA VAL A 58 7.05 0.01 -12.72
C VAL A 58 5.61 -0.49 -12.83
N LEU A 59 5.08 -1.02 -11.74
CA LEU A 59 3.65 -1.26 -11.61
C LEU A 59 2.90 0.03 -11.37
N THR A 60 1.83 0.16 -12.10
CA THR A 60 0.88 1.25 -12.02
C THR A 60 -0.50 0.68 -11.77
N ALA A 61 -1.47 1.54 -11.45
CA ALA A 61 -2.85 1.10 -11.42
C ALA A 61 -3.43 0.77 -12.80
N GLY A 62 -2.73 1.11 -13.89
CA GLY A 62 -3.07 0.62 -15.24
C GLY A 62 -2.90 -0.90 -15.36
N ASP A 63 -2.09 -1.49 -14.50
CA ASP A 63 -1.79 -2.94 -14.45
C ASP A 63 -2.77 -3.69 -13.53
N SER A 64 -4.05 -3.28 -13.51
CA SER A 64 -5.07 -3.89 -12.65
C SER A 64 -5.14 -5.41 -12.84
N GLY A 65 -5.14 -6.16 -11.74
CA GLY A 65 -5.01 -7.62 -11.73
C GLY A 65 -3.57 -8.15 -11.80
N GLY A 66 -2.58 -7.28 -12.04
CA GLY A 66 -1.16 -7.62 -12.05
C GLY A 66 -0.59 -7.92 -10.66
N PRO A 67 0.54 -8.66 -10.58
CA PRO A 67 1.14 -9.04 -9.30
C PRO A 67 2.05 -7.95 -8.74
N LEU A 68 1.82 -7.54 -7.48
CA LEU A 68 2.80 -6.79 -6.69
C LEU A 68 3.84 -7.76 -6.13
N VAL A 69 5.10 -7.58 -6.54
CA VAL A 69 6.20 -8.50 -6.24
C VAL A 69 7.21 -7.87 -5.27
N CYS A 70 7.70 -8.67 -4.32
CA CYS A 70 8.84 -8.34 -3.46
C CYS A 70 9.89 -9.43 -3.63
N GLY A 71 11.04 -9.10 -4.26
CA GLY A 71 12.02 -10.10 -4.66
C GLY A 71 11.46 -11.03 -5.75
N ASP A 72 11.36 -12.33 -5.44
CA ASP A 72 10.75 -13.36 -6.28
C ASP A 72 9.31 -13.72 -5.86
N THR A 73 8.78 -13.04 -4.84
CA THR A 73 7.53 -13.42 -4.18
C THR A 73 6.41 -12.44 -4.52
N ALA A 74 5.32 -12.94 -5.11
CA ALA A 74 4.08 -12.16 -5.25
C ALA A 74 3.41 -11.98 -3.88
N VAL A 75 3.27 -10.72 -3.46
CA VAL A 75 2.71 -10.35 -2.13
C VAL A 75 1.33 -9.71 -2.22
N GLY A 76 0.96 -9.19 -3.38
CA GLY A 76 -0.34 -8.57 -3.60
C GLY A 76 -0.79 -8.62 -5.06
N VAL A 77 -2.05 -8.24 -5.28
CA VAL A 77 -2.65 -8.06 -6.61
C VAL A 77 -3.13 -6.63 -6.72
N VAL A 78 -2.78 -5.94 -7.81
CA VAL A 78 -3.24 -4.57 -8.08
C VAL A 78 -4.76 -4.56 -8.17
N SER A 79 -5.42 -3.74 -7.35
CA SER A 79 -6.88 -3.65 -7.30
C SER A 79 -7.35 -2.39 -8.04
N PHE A 80 -7.57 -1.29 -7.32
CA PHE A 80 -8.08 -0.05 -7.87
C PHE A 80 -7.32 1.17 -7.34
N ARG A 81 -7.46 2.29 -8.05
CA ARG A 81 -7.10 3.63 -7.58
C ARG A 81 -8.13 4.64 -8.05
N ASP A 82 -8.06 5.85 -7.51
CA ASP A 82 -8.67 7.00 -8.16
C ASP A 82 -7.77 7.51 -9.30
N ILE A 83 -8.28 7.44 -10.54
CA ILE A 83 -7.52 7.85 -11.72
C ILE A 83 -7.35 9.37 -11.83
N ASN A 84 -8.29 10.13 -11.27
CA ASN A 84 -8.33 11.59 -11.33
C ASN A 84 -7.59 12.22 -10.15
N LEU A 85 -7.41 11.47 -9.06
CA LEU A 85 -6.73 11.91 -7.84
C LEU A 85 -5.43 11.14 -7.61
N CYS A 86 -4.58 11.07 -8.64
CA CYS A 86 -3.19 10.69 -8.43
C CYS A 86 -2.56 11.66 -7.42
N ASN A 87 -1.97 11.10 -6.37
CA ASN A 87 -1.24 11.82 -5.31
C ASN A 87 -2.12 12.45 -4.23
N SER A 88 -3.35 11.96 -4.06
CA SER A 88 -4.14 12.23 -2.86
C SER A 88 -3.81 11.21 -1.77
N PRO A 89 -3.41 11.64 -0.56
CA PRO A 89 -3.26 10.75 0.58
C PRO A 89 -4.60 10.11 1.01
N GLU A 90 -5.73 10.72 0.65
CA GLU A 90 -7.07 10.20 0.91
C GLU A 90 -7.43 9.02 -0.01
N HIS A 91 -6.82 8.94 -1.21
CA HIS A 91 -7.13 7.96 -2.24
C HIS A 91 -5.88 7.18 -2.70
N PRO A 92 -5.32 6.33 -1.83
CA PRO A 92 -4.13 5.56 -2.17
C PRO A 92 -4.43 4.46 -3.20
N ASN A 93 -3.39 3.99 -3.88
CA ASN A 93 -3.47 2.75 -4.67
C ASN A 93 -3.77 1.57 -3.74
N VAL A 94 -4.80 0.78 -4.07
CA VAL A 94 -5.25 -0.35 -3.26
C VAL A 94 -4.77 -1.66 -3.89
N TYR A 95 -4.29 -2.57 -3.04
CA TYR A 95 -3.83 -3.90 -3.42
C TYR A 95 -4.49 -4.97 -2.55
N THR A 96 -4.83 -6.10 -3.16
CA THR A 96 -5.34 -7.27 -2.45
C THR A 96 -4.17 -8.07 -1.91
N LYS A 97 -4.11 -8.30 -0.59
CA LYS A 97 -3.01 -9.05 0.05
C LYS A 97 -3.14 -10.56 -0.20
N ILE A 98 -2.20 -11.15 -0.92
CA ILE A 98 -2.25 -12.59 -1.29
C ILE A 98 -2.28 -13.48 -0.04
N SER A 99 -1.51 -13.14 1.00
CA SER A 99 -1.42 -13.95 2.23
C SER A 99 -2.77 -14.16 2.93
N ALA A 100 -3.73 -13.24 2.77
CA ALA A 100 -5.06 -13.35 3.37
C ALA A 100 -5.92 -14.46 2.71
N TYR A 101 -5.56 -14.87 1.50
CA TYR A 101 -6.32 -15.84 0.69
C TYR A 101 -5.61 -17.19 0.54
N LEU A 102 -4.43 -17.38 1.15
CA LEU A 102 -3.69 -18.65 1.07
C LEU A 102 -4.50 -19.89 1.43
N PRO A 103 -5.37 -19.90 2.47
CA PRO A 103 -6.19 -21.08 2.77
C PRO A 103 -7.10 -21.48 1.61
N TRP A 104 -7.75 -20.50 0.98
CA TRP A 104 -8.62 -20.71 -0.19
C TRP A 104 -7.81 -21.15 -1.41
N ILE A 105 -6.68 -20.49 -1.70
CA ILE A 105 -5.79 -20.84 -2.82
C ILE A 105 -5.32 -22.29 -2.69
N HIS A 106 -4.83 -22.69 -1.51
CA HIS A 106 -4.39 -24.06 -1.27
C HIS A 106 -5.53 -25.08 -1.41
N GLN A 107 -6.76 -24.72 -1.04
CA GLN A 107 -7.92 -25.58 -1.28
C GLN A 107 -8.19 -25.79 -2.77
N ILE A 108 -8.12 -24.73 -3.58
CA ILE A 108 -8.32 -24.82 -5.02
C ILE A 108 -7.21 -25.64 -5.69
N ILE A 109 -5.95 -25.37 -5.36
CA ILE A 109 -4.80 -26.10 -5.93
C ILE A 109 -4.91 -27.60 -5.64
N ARG A 110 -5.18 -28.00 -4.38
CA ARG A 110 -5.39 -29.41 -4.03
C ARG A 110 -6.53 -30.06 -4.82
N ASN A 111 -7.63 -29.34 -5.01
CA ASN A 111 -8.75 -29.86 -5.79
C ASN A 111 -8.38 -30.06 -7.27
N LEU A 112 -7.59 -29.15 -7.85
CA LEU A 112 -7.11 -29.26 -9.22
C LEU A 112 -6.13 -30.42 -9.38
N GLU A 113 -5.21 -30.62 -8.44
CA GLU A 113 -4.31 -31.78 -8.41
C GLU A 113 -5.10 -33.09 -8.40
N ILE A 114 -6.11 -33.20 -7.54
CA ILE A 114 -7.00 -34.38 -7.48
C ILE A 114 -7.77 -34.58 -8.81
N ILE A 115 -8.20 -33.50 -9.46
CA ILE A 115 -8.90 -33.58 -10.75
C ILE A 115 -7.95 -34.05 -11.86
N GLU A 116 -6.74 -33.51 -11.94
CA GLU A 116 -5.73 -33.93 -12.91
C GLU A 116 -5.28 -35.37 -12.67
N GLU A 117 -5.04 -35.78 -11.42
CA GLU A 117 -4.78 -37.18 -11.08
C GLU A 117 -5.92 -38.07 -11.54
N LYS A 118 -7.18 -37.72 -11.22
CA LYS A 118 -8.34 -38.48 -11.70
C LYS A 118 -8.38 -38.55 -13.22
N LYS A 119 -8.10 -37.44 -13.92
CA LYS A 119 -8.07 -37.38 -15.39
C LYS A 119 -6.98 -38.29 -15.98
N ILE A 120 -5.81 -38.38 -15.34
CA ILE A 120 -4.74 -39.33 -15.70
C ILE A 120 -5.21 -40.78 -15.52
N PHE A 121 -5.96 -41.09 -14.45
CA PHE A 121 -6.52 -42.43 -14.23
C PHE A 121 -7.69 -42.80 -15.14
N PHE A 122 -8.26 -41.86 -15.90
CA PHE A 122 -9.38 -42.09 -16.83
C PHE A 122 -8.98 -42.13 -18.32
N SER A 123 -7.67 -42.17 -18.65
CA SER A 123 -7.16 -42.42 -20.01
C SER A 123 -6.49 -43.79 -20.11
#